data_AF-A0A2D7BZJ3-F1
#
_entry.id   AF-A0A2D7BZJ3-F1
#
_cell.length_a   1.000
_cell.length_b   1.000
_cell.length_c   1.000
_cell.angle_alpha   90.00
_cell.angle_beta   90.00
_cell.angle_gamma   90.00
#
_symmetry.space_group_name_H-M   'P 1'
#
loop_
_entity.id
_entity.type
_entity.pdbx_description
1 polymer ?
#
loop_
_entity_poly.entity_id
_entity_poly.type
_entity_poly.pdbx_seq_one_letter_code
_entity_poly.pdbx_strand_id
1 'polypeptide(L)'
;MITNVIALRSNEDLVEFRNYVLSFYAYDGIYPIEALTVAKVESAIQDYIKLVVSEKNHFEWGYGDSIDRERVRDLLLKDYHIMKMLSEVSK
;
A
#
# COMPACT_ATOMS: atom_id res chain seq x y z
N MET A 1 8.91 -15.12 7.10
CA MET A 1 8.38 -15.16 5.73
C MET A 1 8.60 -13.80 5.09
N ILE A 2 9.64 -13.70 4.27
CA ILE A 2 9.98 -12.53 3.45
C ILE A 2 10.09 -13.07 2.04
N THR A 3 8.95 -13.25 1.40
CA THR A 3 8.86 -13.72 0.03
C THR A 3 8.02 -12.68 -0.70
N ASN A 4 8.64 -12.03 -1.69
CA ASN A 4 8.09 -11.02 -2.62
C ASN A 4 8.58 -9.57 -2.46
N VAL A 5 9.84 -9.36 -2.07
CA VAL A 5 10.53 -8.07 -2.32
C VAL A 5 10.96 -7.92 -3.80
N ILE A 6 10.98 -9.03 -4.56
CA ILE A 6 11.59 -9.08 -5.90
C ILE A 6 10.70 -8.51 -7.02
N ALA A 7 9.39 -8.37 -6.82
CA ALA A 7 8.48 -7.89 -7.88
C ALA A 7 8.19 -6.37 -7.85
N LEU A 8 8.16 -5.72 -6.67
CA LEU A 8 7.73 -4.31 -6.59
C LEU A 8 8.78 -3.36 -7.19
N ARG A 9 10.06 -3.56 -6.86
CA ARG A 9 11.15 -2.70 -7.35
C ARG A 9 11.57 -2.98 -8.80
N SER A 10 11.08 -4.07 -9.38
CA SER A 10 11.41 -4.53 -10.73
C SER A 10 10.27 -4.31 -11.72
N ASN A 11 9.11 -3.81 -11.25
CA ASN A 11 7.96 -3.47 -12.06
C ASN A 11 7.84 -1.93 -12.11
N GLU A 12 7.89 -1.36 -13.31
CA GLU A 12 7.91 0.10 -13.51
C GLU A 12 6.65 0.76 -12.95
N ASP A 13 5.46 0.21 -13.23
CA ASP A 13 4.17 0.75 -12.75
C ASP A 13 4.12 0.79 -11.21
N LEU A 14 4.62 -0.25 -10.54
CA LEU A 14 4.65 -0.29 -9.07
C LEU A 14 5.71 0.63 -8.48
N VAL A 15 6.82 0.86 -9.19
CA VAL A 15 7.82 1.86 -8.81
C VAL A 15 7.25 3.27 -8.94
N GLU A 16 6.56 3.56 -10.04
CA GLU A 16 5.86 4.83 -10.26
C GLU A 16 4.80 5.06 -9.19
N PHE A 17 3.97 4.05 -8.91
CA PHE A 17 2.96 4.14 -7.86
C PHE A 17 3.58 4.36 -6.49
N ARG A 18 4.65 3.65 -6.13
CA ARG A 18 5.38 3.90 -4.87
C ARG A 18 5.87 5.34 -4.78
N ASN A 19 6.44 5.88 -5.85
CA ASN A 19 6.91 7.27 -5.89
C ASN A 19 5.75 8.26 -5.77
N TYR A 20 4.60 7.95 -6.36
CA TYR A 20 3.37 8.73 -6.20
C TYR A 20 2.84 8.71 -4.75
N VAL A 21 2.90 7.57 -4.05
CA VAL A 21 2.58 7.52 -2.61
C VAL A 21 3.56 8.38 -1.80
N LEU A 22 4.86 8.28 -2.09
CA LEU A 22 5.90 9.04 -1.40
C LEU A 22 5.76 10.55 -1.62
N SER A 23 5.40 11.02 -2.83
CA SER A 23 5.21 12.45 -3.08
C SER A 23 4.08 13.08 -2.26
N PHE A 24 3.21 12.27 -1.65
CA PHE A 24 2.20 12.74 -0.70
C PHE A 24 2.62 12.57 0.74
N TYR A 25 3.16 11.41 1.13
CA TYR A 25 3.28 11.08 2.55
C TYR A 25 4.70 11.01 3.09
N ALA A 26 5.73 11.09 2.23
CA ALA A 26 7.11 11.23 2.69
C ALA A 26 7.33 12.59 3.39
N TYR A 27 8.51 12.77 4.00
CA TYR A 27 8.80 13.97 4.79
C TYR A 27 8.71 15.29 3.99
N ASP A 28 8.95 15.22 2.67
CA ASP A 28 8.87 16.31 1.70
C ASP A 28 7.56 16.28 0.89
N GLY A 29 6.62 15.41 1.23
CA GLY A 29 5.32 15.29 0.59
C GLY A 29 4.29 16.31 1.08
N ILE A 30 3.12 16.31 0.45
CA ILE A 30 2.02 17.25 0.73
C ILE A 30 1.41 17.03 2.14
N TYR A 31 1.37 15.79 2.60
CA TYR A 31 0.79 15.35 3.87
C TYR A 31 1.75 14.38 4.59
N PRO A 32 2.89 14.88 5.10
CA PRO A 32 3.94 14.02 5.64
C PRO A 32 3.44 13.16 6.81
N ILE A 33 3.74 11.87 6.77
CA ILE A 33 3.51 10.93 7.87
C ILE A 33 4.80 10.80 8.67
N GLU A 34 4.72 11.03 9.98
CA GLU A 34 5.89 10.97 10.87
C GLU A 34 6.54 9.58 10.87
N ALA A 35 7.88 9.55 10.80
CA ALA A 35 8.68 8.33 10.76
C ALA A 35 8.27 7.33 9.65
N LEU A 36 7.72 7.83 8.53
CA LEU A 36 7.47 7.03 7.34
C LEU A 36 8.80 6.69 6.66
N THR A 37 8.96 5.42 6.28
CA THR A 37 10.12 4.94 5.52
C THR A 37 9.65 4.33 4.22
N VAL A 38 10.52 4.31 3.21
CA VAL A 38 10.22 3.65 1.92
C VAL A 38 9.82 2.19 2.13
N ALA A 39 10.46 1.49 3.06
CA ALA A 39 10.11 0.10 3.38
C ALA A 39 8.68 -0.05 3.94
N LYS A 40 8.21 0.91 4.77
CA LYS A 40 6.81 0.90 5.26
C LYS A 40 5.82 1.11 4.11
N VAL A 41 6.13 2.01 3.17
CA VAL A 41 5.32 2.23 1.97
C VAL A 41 5.28 0.97 1.10
N GLU A 42 6.42 0.35 0.83
CA GLU A 42 6.49 -0.89 0.05
C GLU A 42 5.69 -2.03 0.71
N SER A 43 5.76 -2.16 2.05
CA SER A 43 4.95 -3.14 2.78
C SER A 43 3.45 -2.86 2.68
N ALA A 44 3.04 -1.60 2.83
CA ALA A 44 1.63 -1.21 2.72
C ALA A 44 1.08 -1.43 1.30
N ILE A 45 1.88 -1.15 0.25
CA ILE A 45 1.51 -1.46 -1.13
C ILE A 45 1.33 -2.97 -1.31
N GLN A 46 2.20 -3.80 -0.74
CA GLN A 46 2.05 -5.25 -0.82
C GLN A 46 0.79 -5.75 -0.13
N ASP A 47 0.47 -5.22 1.05
CA ASP A 47 -0.75 -5.58 1.78
C ASP A 47 -1.99 -5.11 1.02
N TYR A 48 -1.93 -3.93 0.38
CA TYR A 48 -3.00 -3.48 -0.50
C TYR A 48 -3.21 -4.39 -1.70
N ILE A 49 -2.14 -4.79 -2.40
CA ILE A 49 -2.23 -5.70 -3.55
C ILE A 49 -2.84 -7.04 -3.12
N LYS A 50 -2.47 -7.57 -1.95
CA LYS A 50 -3.10 -8.79 -1.39
C LYS A 50 -4.61 -8.61 -1.18
N LEU A 51 -5.03 -7.42 -0.73
CA LEU A 51 -6.45 -7.11 -0.56
C LEU A 51 -7.19 -7.05 -1.89
N VAL A 52 -6.55 -6.54 -2.95
CA VAL A 52 -7.15 -6.46 -4.29
C VAL A 52 -7.26 -7.83 -4.95
N VAL A 53 -6.24 -8.69 -4.85
CA VAL A 53 -6.27 -10.02 -5.48
C VAL A 53 -7.11 -11.05 -4.70
N SER A 54 -7.52 -10.72 -3.47
CA SER A 54 -8.33 -11.59 -2.63
C SER A 54 -9.78 -11.62 -3.13
N GLU A 55 -10.27 -12.79 -3.51
CA GLU A 55 -11.67 -13.02 -3.93
C GLU A 55 -12.71 -12.71 -2.83
N LYS A 56 -12.27 -12.64 -1.57
CA LYS A 56 -13.13 -12.31 -0.42
C LYS A 56 -13.42 -10.80 -0.32
N ASN A 57 -12.73 -9.96 -1.09
CA ASN A 57 -12.80 -8.51 -0.98
C ASN A 57 -13.27 -7.90 -2.29
N HIS A 58 -13.90 -6.72 -2.23
CA HIS A 58 -14.35 -5.98 -3.41
C HIS A 58 -13.43 -4.81 -3.76
N PHE A 59 -12.14 -4.93 -3.45
CA PHE A 59 -11.16 -3.92 -3.82
C PHE A 59 -10.72 -4.14 -5.27
N GLU A 60 -10.74 -3.06 -6.05
CA GLU A 60 -10.23 -3.04 -7.41
C GLU A 60 -8.96 -2.20 -7.48
N TRP A 61 -7.97 -2.68 -8.24
CA TRP A 61 -6.78 -1.91 -8.59
C TRP A 61 -7.15 -0.86 -9.62
N GLY A 62 -7.03 0.42 -9.27
CA GLY A 62 -7.33 1.56 -10.12
C GLY A 62 -6.18 1.99 -11.04
N TYR A 63 -5.19 1.11 -11.28
CA TYR A 63 -3.95 1.45 -11.99
C TYR A 63 -3.08 2.51 -11.30
N GLY A 64 -3.09 2.53 -9.96
CA GLY A 64 -2.28 3.44 -9.17
C GLY A 64 -2.88 4.83 -9.04
N ASP A 65 -4.21 4.93 -9.07
CA ASP A 65 -4.93 6.20 -9.01
C ASP A 65 -4.91 6.82 -7.59
N SER A 66 -5.64 7.92 -7.43
CA SER A 66 -5.77 8.57 -6.14
C SER A 66 -6.45 7.68 -5.08
N ILE A 67 -7.37 6.79 -5.47
CA ILE A 67 -8.07 5.90 -4.55
C ILE A 67 -7.11 4.83 -4.03
N ASP A 68 -6.31 4.24 -4.92
CA ASP A 68 -5.25 3.29 -4.55
C ASP A 68 -4.28 3.93 -3.54
N ARG A 69 -3.87 5.18 -3.78
CA ARG A 69 -2.97 5.93 -2.88
C ARG A 69 -3.58 6.13 -1.50
N GLU A 70 -4.85 6.52 -1.39
CA GLU A 70 -5.50 6.72 -0.08
C GLU A 70 -5.71 5.38 0.65
N ARG A 71 -5.97 4.26 -0.05
CA ARG A 71 -6.03 2.94 0.59
C ARG A 71 -4.68 2.51 1.16
N VAL A 72 -3.58 2.83 0.48
CA VAL A 72 -2.22 2.64 1.02
C VAL A 72 -1.96 3.53 2.24
N ARG A 73 -2.45 4.78 2.23
CA ARG A 73 -2.39 5.66 3.42
C ARG A 73 -3.11 5.04 4.60
N ASP A 74 -4.31 4.51 4.40
CA ASP A 74 -5.11 3.93 5.49
C ASP A 74 -4.38 2.71 6.09
N LEU A 75 -3.68 1.93 5.27
CA LEU A 75 -2.77 0.88 5.73
C LEU A 75 -1.57 1.42 6.51
N LEU A 76 -0.94 2.51 6.05
CA LEU A 76 0.19 3.15 6.71
C LEU A 76 -0.16 3.73 8.08
N LEU A 77 -1.35 4.31 8.19
CA LEU A 77 -1.90 4.84 9.45
C LEU A 77 -2.47 3.74 10.36
N LYS A 78 -2.48 2.48 9.88
CA LYS A 78 -3.09 1.33 10.54
C LYS A 78 -4.54 1.58 10.93
N ASP A 79 -5.33 2.13 10.02
CA ASP A 79 -6.75 2.34 10.27
C ASP A 79 -7.43 1.00 10.67
N TYR A 80 -8.18 1.06 11.76
CA TYR A 80 -8.82 -0.07 12.43
C TYR A 80 -9.68 -0.90 11.47
N HIS A 81 -10.36 -0.24 10.52
CA HIS A 81 -11.20 -0.94 9.54
C HIS A 81 -10.39 -1.86 8.62
N ILE A 82 -9.22 -1.42 8.15
CA ILE A 82 -8.39 -2.24 7.24
C ILE A 82 -7.64 -3.32 8.01
N MET A 83 -7.16 -3.03 9.22
CA MET A 83 -6.56 -4.03 10.10
C MET A 83 -7.52 -5.19 10.42
N LYS A 84 -8.81 -4.89 10.63
CA LYS A 84 -9.85 -5.91 10.83
C LYS A 84 -10.00 -6.81 9.60
N MET A 85 -10.08 -6.24 8.39
CA MET A 85 -10.18 -7.02 7.15
C MET A 85 -8.94 -7.91 6.90
N LEU A 86 -7.73 -7.41 7.16
CA LEU A 86 -6.50 -8.20 7.04
C LEU A 86 -6.50 -9.43 7.98
N SER A 87 -7.09 -9.30 9.17
CA SER A 87 -7.23 -10.43 10.11
C SER A 87 -8.18 -11.52 9.64
N GLU A 88 -9.14 -11.17 8.78
CA GLU A 88 -10.15 -12.09 8.23
C GLU A 88 -9.66 -12.79 6.95
N VAL A 89 -8.80 -12.14 6.17
CA VAL A 89 -8.15 -12.73 4.99
C VAL A 89 -7.08 -13.76 5.38
N SER A 90 -6.45 -13.61 6.56
CA SER A 90 -5.43 -14.54 7.05
C SER A 90 -5.99 -15.85 7.64
N LYS A 91 -7.31 -16.07 7.60
CA LYS A 91 -8.01 -17.31 7.97
C LYS A 91 -8.52 -18.05 6.74
#